data_AF-V4PMI1-F1
#
_entry.id   AF-V4PMI1-F1
#
_cell.length_a   1.000
_cell.length_b   1.000
_cell.length_c   1.000
_cell.angle_alpha   90.00
_cell.angle_beta   90.00
_cell.angle_gamma   90.00
#
_symmetry.space_group_name_H-M   'P 1'
#
loop_
_entity.id
_entity.type
_entity.pdbx_description
1 polymer ?
#
loop_
_entity_poly.entity_id
_entity_poly.type
_entity_poly.pdbx_seq_one_letter_code
_entity_poly.pdbx_strand_id
1 'polypeptide(L)'
;MAALGLRGKSLLALLLSCLLAFVFAGFIGREALLGVQSRFGEAYARNVVQLNRERLFAPVSRELALAQRLAASLLTLAWLNDEQDPAKRKIFFQEAAGYQQAFGDHAYFAASARSNGYYSNGPDQAISDTPRYVMSSDNPRDEWFFQTLQTDTPYAINVDRSVVTGELKVWFNVQVRDGERRLGLVGSGIALKAFLEDFIEANKVGVESMVLDAYGSILVHPNQNLVTLNAETARGRSLSTSVLGLLDDLSAATALRQAMPIAARRRGRWRRYVSRWTAPPDYSR
;
A
#
# COMPACT_ATOMS: atom_id res chain seq x y z
N MET A 1 -38.48 -43.01 48.66
CA MET A 1 -37.15 -42.52 48.22
C MET A 1 -36.11 -43.50 48.71
N ALA A 2 -35.62 -44.39 47.84
CA ALA A 2 -34.64 -45.40 48.25
C ALA A 2 -33.35 -44.68 48.64
N ALA A 3 -33.01 -44.68 49.93
CA ALA A 3 -31.75 -44.12 50.39
C ALA A 3 -30.63 -44.99 49.82
N LEU A 4 -29.82 -44.43 48.90
CA LEU A 4 -28.65 -45.14 48.38
C LEU A 4 -27.81 -45.61 49.56
N GLY A 5 -27.44 -46.90 49.58
CA GLY A 5 -26.47 -47.42 50.53
C GLY A 5 -25.13 -46.67 50.41
N LEU A 6 -24.26 -46.75 51.42
CA LEU A 6 -22.98 -46.03 51.45
C LEU A 6 -22.16 -46.16 50.15
N ARG A 7 -22.17 -47.35 49.52
CA ARG A 7 -21.52 -47.62 48.23
C ARG A 7 -22.11 -46.83 47.05
N GLY A 8 -23.43 -46.61 47.05
CA GLY A 8 -24.11 -45.81 46.02
C GLY A 8 -23.84 -44.32 46.18
N LYS A 9 -23.78 -43.82 47.43
CA LYS A 9 -23.41 -42.43 47.72
C LYS A 9 -21.96 -42.13 47.32
N SER A 10 -21.03 -43.06 47.55
CA SER A 10 -19.63 -42.91 47.14
C SER A 10 -19.46 -42.96 45.62
N LEU A 11 -20.19 -43.85 44.93
CA LEU A 11 -20.19 -43.90 43.46
C LEU A 11 -20.75 -42.60 42.85
N LEU A 12 -21.85 -42.08 43.41
CA LEU A 12 -22.43 -40.82 42.95
C LEU A 12 -21.48 -39.63 43.18
N ALA A 13 -20.84 -39.56 44.35
CA ALA A 13 -19.86 -38.52 44.66
C ALA A 13 -18.63 -38.58 43.74
N LEU A 14 -18.15 -39.78 43.41
CA LEU A 14 -17.05 -39.97 42.45
C LEU A 14 -17.46 -39.50 41.05
N LEU A 15 -18.65 -39.89 40.59
CA LEU A 15 -19.17 -39.49 39.28
C LEU A 15 -19.31 -37.97 39.18
N LEU A 16 -19.87 -37.32 40.21
CA LEU A 16 -20.02 -35.87 40.28
C LEU A 16 -18.65 -35.15 40.30
N SER A 17 -17.68 -35.71 41.03
CA SER A 17 -16.32 -35.16 41.08
C SER A 17 -15.62 -35.27 39.73
N CYS A 18 -15.76 -36.41 39.02
CA CYS A 18 -15.26 -36.58 37.67
C CYS A 18 -15.92 -35.59 36.69
N LEU A 19 -17.24 -35.43 36.77
CA LEU A 19 -17.99 -34.51 35.91
C LEU A 19 -17.57 -33.06 36.15
N LEU A 20 -17.40 -32.67 37.42
CA LEU A 20 -16.88 -31.36 37.79
C LEU A 20 -15.45 -31.15 37.27
N ALA A 21 -14.57 -32.14 37.40
CA ALA A 21 -13.21 -32.09 36.86
C ALA A 21 -13.19 -31.92 35.33
N PHE A 22 -14.08 -32.60 34.59
CA PHE A 22 -14.23 -32.42 33.15
C PHE A 22 -14.72 -31.02 32.78
N VAL A 23 -15.67 -30.46 33.53
CA VAL A 23 -16.15 -29.08 33.32
C VAL A 23 -15.01 -28.08 33.53
N PHE A 24 -14.23 -28.22 34.61
CA PHE A 24 -13.07 -27.37 34.85
C PHE A 24 -11.98 -27.54 33.79
N ALA A 25 -11.66 -28.77 33.39
CA ALA A 25 -10.70 -29.05 32.33
C ALA A 25 -11.16 -28.46 30.98
N GLY A 26 -12.45 -28.55 30.66
CA GLY A 26 -13.03 -27.95 29.46
C GLY A 26 -12.99 -26.42 29.49
N PHE A 27 -13.27 -25.81 30.65
CA PHE A 27 -13.19 -24.36 30.83
C PHE A 27 -11.76 -23.85 30.68
N ILE A 28 -10.80 -24.48 31.36
CA ILE A 28 -9.37 -24.15 31.25
C ILE A 28 -8.87 -24.39 29.82
N GLY A 29 -9.26 -25.49 29.19
CA GLY A 29 -8.90 -25.81 27.81
C GLY A 29 -9.41 -24.75 26.82
N ARG A 30 -10.68 -24.32 26.96
CA ARG A 30 -11.26 -23.27 26.13
C ARG A 30 -10.55 -21.93 26.29
N GLU A 31 -10.27 -21.50 27.52
CA GLU A 31 -9.54 -20.26 27.80
C GLU A 31 -8.09 -20.32 27.26
N ALA A 32 -7.42 -21.46 27.41
CA ALA A 32 -6.10 -21.68 26.85
C ALA A 32 -6.10 -21.64 25.32
N LEU A 33 -7.08 -22.29 24.67
CA LEU A 33 -7.25 -22.27 23.20
C LEU A 33 -7.52 -20.85 22.67
N LEU A 34 -8.41 -20.08 23.29
CA LEU A 34 -8.71 -18.70 22.89
C LEU A 34 -7.51 -17.76 23.13
N GLY A 35 -6.80 -17.94 24.25
CA GLY A 35 -5.58 -17.20 24.56
C GLY A 35 -4.42 -17.50 23.60
N VAL A 36 -4.30 -18.76 23.16
CA VAL A 36 -3.35 -19.19 22.14
C VAL A 36 -3.74 -18.60 20.78
N GLN A 37 -4.98 -18.77 20.31
CA GLN A 37 -5.42 -18.26 19.02
C GLN A 37 -5.20 -16.74 18.86
N SER A 38 -5.54 -15.94 19.88
CA SER A 38 -5.36 -14.48 19.84
C SER A 38 -3.88 -14.07 19.83
N ARG A 39 -3.04 -14.66 20.68
CA ARG A 39 -1.60 -14.32 20.76
C ARG A 39 -0.83 -14.80 19.53
N PHE A 40 -1.15 -15.98 19.02
CA PHE A 40 -0.54 -16.51 17.79
C PHE A 40 -1.01 -15.72 16.57
N GLY A 41 -2.30 -15.36 16.47
CA GLY A 41 -2.80 -14.52 15.39
C GLY A 41 -2.12 -13.15 15.34
N GLU A 42 -1.98 -12.48 16.48
CA GLU A 42 -1.30 -11.18 16.55
C GLU A 42 0.20 -11.28 16.24
N ALA A 43 0.88 -12.30 16.77
CA ALA A 43 2.29 -12.53 16.46
C ALA A 43 2.52 -12.88 14.99
N TYR A 44 1.64 -13.70 14.43
CA TYR A 44 1.67 -14.07 13.03
C TYR A 44 1.44 -12.86 12.12
N ALA A 45 0.39 -12.07 12.37
CA ALA A 45 0.11 -10.84 11.63
C ALA A 45 1.29 -9.86 11.68
N ARG A 46 1.93 -9.69 12.85
CA ARG A 46 3.15 -8.86 12.97
C ARG A 46 4.30 -9.37 12.12
N ASN A 47 4.56 -10.69 12.15
CA ASN A 47 5.64 -11.28 11.37
C ASN A 47 5.39 -11.12 9.86
N VAL A 48 4.15 -11.33 9.41
CA VAL A 48 3.75 -11.13 8.00
C VAL A 48 3.95 -9.68 7.57
N VAL A 49 3.52 -8.71 8.38
CA VAL A 49 3.70 -7.28 8.08
C VAL A 49 5.19 -6.90 8.05
N GLN A 50 6.01 -7.43 8.96
CA GLN A 50 7.46 -7.19 8.97
C GLN A 50 8.12 -7.74 7.71
N LEU A 51 7.81 -8.99 7.35
CA LEU A 51 8.34 -9.63 6.15
C LEU A 51 7.92 -8.89 4.88
N ASN A 52 6.64 -8.55 4.74
CA ASN A 52 6.14 -7.78 3.60
C ASN A 52 6.84 -6.43 3.51
N ARG A 53 7.07 -5.74 4.64
CA ARG A 53 7.82 -4.47 4.63
C ARG A 53 9.26 -4.64 4.12
N GLU A 54 9.96 -5.69 4.53
CA GLU A 54 11.32 -5.95 4.06
C GLU A 54 11.36 -6.26 2.56
N ARG A 55 10.39 -7.06 2.08
CA ARG A 55 10.24 -7.38 0.65
C ARG A 55 9.89 -6.17 -0.21
N LEU A 56 9.07 -5.25 0.30
CA LEU A 56 8.68 -4.03 -0.39
C LEU A 56 9.79 -2.97 -0.42
N PHE A 57 10.62 -2.92 0.62
CA PHE A 57 11.58 -1.82 0.78
C PHE A 57 12.63 -1.78 -0.34
N ALA A 58 13.25 -2.91 -0.65
CA ALA A 58 14.31 -3.00 -1.65
C ALA A 58 13.87 -2.60 -3.07
N PRO A 59 12.78 -3.16 -3.65
CA PRO A 59 12.32 -2.81 -5.00
C PRO A 59 11.83 -1.36 -5.08
N VAL A 60 11.02 -0.89 -4.11
CA VAL A 60 10.54 0.50 -4.07
C VAL A 60 11.71 1.48 -3.99
N SER A 61 12.73 1.19 -3.17
CA SER A 61 13.91 2.04 -3.05
C SER A 61 14.74 2.06 -4.34
N ARG A 62 14.87 0.92 -5.02
CA ARG A 62 15.57 0.82 -6.30
C ARG A 62 14.87 1.63 -7.38
N GLU A 63 13.55 1.44 -7.52
CA GLU A 63 12.74 2.14 -8.52
C GLU A 63 12.81 3.66 -8.32
N LEU A 64 12.64 4.11 -7.07
CA LEU A 64 12.77 5.52 -6.72
C LEU A 64 14.17 6.06 -7.00
N ALA A 65 15.23 5.32 -6.67
CA ALA A 65 16.60 5.75 -6.92
C ALA A 65 16.89 5.91 -8.42
N LEU A 66 16.41 4.98 -9.26
CA LEU A 66 16.52 5.08 -10.71
C LEU A 66 15.76 6.29 -11.25
N ALA A 67 14.51 6.52 -10.79
CA ALA A 67 13.73 7.69 -11.16
C ALA A 67 14.41 9.02 -10.76
N GLN A 68 15.03 9.06 -9.58
CA GLN A 68 15.82 10.20 -9.13
C GLN A 68 17.09 10.43 -9.95
N ARG A 69 17.74 9.36 -10.42
CA ARG A 69 18.89 9.47 -11.33
C ARG A 69 18.48 10.01 -12.69
N LEU A 70 17.37 9.53 -13.25
CA LEU A 70 16.79 10.07 -14.48
C LEU A 70 16.45 11.56 -14.30
N ALA A 71 15.76 11.93 -13.22
CA ALA A 71 15.38 13.31 -12.93
C ALA A 71 16.58 14.26 -12.76
N ALA A 72 17.69 13.77 -12.22
CA ALA A 72 18.91 14.54 -12.01
C ALA A 72 19.86 14.52 -13.23
N SER A 73 19.52 13.80 -14.30
CA SER A 73 20.38 13.71 -15.47
C SER A 73 20.48 15.05 -16.20
N LEU A 74 21.71 15.43 -16.57
CA LEU A 74 21.95 16.62 -17.39
C LEU A 74 21.20 16.58 -18.72
N LEU A 75 20.94 15.40 -19.28
CA LEU A 75 20.22 15.26 -20.55
C LEU A 75 18.72 15.53 -20.35
N THR A 76 18.16 15.07 -19.23
CA THR A 76 16.79 15.40 -18.81
C THR A 76 16.62 16.89 -18.55
N LEU A 77 17.56 17.51 -17.81
CA LEU A 77 17.56 18.94 -17.56
C LEU A 77 17.71 19.75 -18.86
N ALA A 78 18.62 19.34 -19.77
CA ALA A 78 18.86 20.03 -21.02
C ALA A 78 17.62 20.01 -21.93
N TRP A 79 16.98 18.85 -22.06
CA TRP A 79 15.79 18.71 -22.88
C TRP A 79 14.58 19.45 -22.29
N LEU A 80 14.30 19.34 -20.98
CA LEU A 80 13.15 20.04 -20.39
C LEU A 80 13.33 21.57 -20.35
N ASN A 81 14.57 22.07 -20.31
CA ASN A 81 14.81 23.50 -20.52
C ASN A 81 14.54 23.95 -21.97
N ASP A 82 14.71 23.06 -22.95
CA ASP A 82 14.63 23.39 -24.37
C ASP A 82 14.10 22.23 -25.24
N GLU A 83 12.81 21.93 -25.09
CA GLU A 83 12.14 20.82 -25.80
C GLU A 83 12.04 21.00 -27.32
N GLN A 84 12.30 22.20 -27.84
CA GLN A 84 12.22 22.50 -29.27
C GLN A 84 13.50 22.09 -30.02
N ASP A 85 14.61 21.92 -29.30
CA ASP A 85 15.87 21.45 -29.85
C ASP A 85 15.78 19.94 -30.18
N PRO A 86 15.83 19.54 -31.47
CA PRO A 86 15.71 18.15 -31.87
C PRO A 86 16.86 17.27 -31.38
N ALA A 87 18.07 17.83 -31.20
CA ALA A 87 19.23 17.09 -30.75
C ALA A 87 19.10 16.75 -29.26
N LYS A 88 18.71 17.71 -28.42
CA LYS A 88 18.46 17.48 -26.99
C LYS A 88 17.33 16.48 -26.77
N ARG A 89 16.24 16.61 -27.53
CA ARG A 89 15.12 15.66 -27.51
C ARG A 89 15.60 14.24 -27.82
N LYS A 90 16.28 14.05 -28.95
CA LYS A 90 16.78 12.74 -29.37
C LYS A 90 17.66 12.10 -28.30
N ILE A 91 18.60 12.86 -27.74
CA ILE A 91 19.54 12.36 -26.72
C ILE A 91 18.80 11.99 -25.43
N PHE A 92 17.82 12.79 -24.99
CA PHE A 92 16.99 12.44 -23.82
C PHE A 92 16.24 11.12 -24.03
N PHE A 93 15.54 10.94 -25.16
CA PHE A 93 14.78 9.70 -25.40
C PHE A 93 15.69 8.46 -25.53
N GLN A 94 16.92 8.64 -26.04
CA GLN A 94 17.93 7.57 -26.05
C GLN A 94 18.40 7.20 -24.64
N GLU A 95 18.65 8.18 -23.77
CA GLU A 95 19.01 7.93 -22.37
C GLU A 95 17.85 7.25 -21.63
N ALA A 96 16.64 7.79 -21.77
CA ALA A 96 15.46 7.29 -21.08
C ALA A 96 15.13 5.83 -21.48
N ALA A 97 15.44 5.42 -22.71
CA ALA A 97 15.36 4.01 -23.11
C ALA A 97 16.33 3.10 -22.33
N GLY A 98 17.49 3.60 -21.91
CA GLY A 98 18.40 2.87 -21.02
C GLY A 98 17.82 2.69 -19.63
N TYR A 99 17.22 3.74 -19.06
CA TYR A 99 16.50 3.65 -17.79
C TYR A 99 15.27 2.75 -17.88
N GLN A 100 14.55 2.80 -19.00
CA GLN A 100 13.41 1.91 -19.28
C GLN A 100 13.79 0.45 -19.07
N GLN A 101 14.94 -0.01 -19.58
CA GLN A 101 15.39 -1.39 -19.41
C GLN A 101 15.73 -1.73 -17.95
N ALA A 102 16.11 -0.74 -17.14
CA ALA A 102 16.49 -0.93 -15.74
C ALA A 102 15.30 -0.87 -14.76
N PHE A 103 14.22 -0.19 -15.12
CA PHE A 103 12.98 -0.14 -14.33
C PHE A 103 12.25 -1.48 -14.31
N GLY A 104 11.59 -1.79 -13.19
CA GLY A 104 10.96 -3.09 -12.98
C GLY A 104 9.85 -3.43 -13.99
N ASP A 105 9.07 -2.43 -14.41
CA ASP A 105 7.94 -2.60 -15.34
C ASP A 105 8.31 -2.26 -16.80
N HIS A 106 9.60 -2.06 -17.05
CA HIS A 106 10.14 -1.61 -18.33
C HIS A 106 9.44 -0.36 -18.91
N ALA A 107 9.03 0.55 -18.04
CA ALA A 107 8.27 1.75 -18.40
C ALA A 107 8.87 3.00 -17.75
N TYR A 108 8.75 4.13 -18.44
CA TYR A 108 9.04 5.44 -17.87
C TYR A 108 8.07 6.48 -18.44
N PHE A 109 8.00 7.61 -17.75
CA PHE A 109 7.33 8.80 -18.26
C PHE A 109 8.17 10.06 -18.05
N ALA A 110 7.84 11.09 -18.83
CA ALA A 110 8.30 12.45 -18.64
C ALA A 110 7.14 13.42 -18.88
N ALA A 111 7.09 14.49 -18.09
CA ALA A 111 5.99 15.44 -18.08
C ALA A 111 6.60 16.85 -17.98
N SER A 112 6.44 17.66 -19.03
CA SER A 112 7.04 19.00 -19.09
C SER A 112 6.15 20.05 -18.41
N ALA A 113 6.73 20.89 -17.55
CA ALA A 113 6.04 22.04 -16.97
C ALA A 113 5.85 23.21 -17.96
N ARG A 114 6.59 23.21 -19.07
CA ARG A 114 6.54 24.28 -20.08
C ARG A 114 5.50 24.02 -21.15
N SER A 115 5.42 22.79 -21.64
CA SER A 115 4.49 22.40 -22.71
C SER A 115 3.24 21.67 -22.20
N ASN A 116 3.22 21.27 -20.92
CA ASN A 116 2.26 20.31 -20.36
C ASN A 116 2.21 18.98 -21.13
N GLY A 117 3.20 18.69 -21.97
CA GLY A 117 3.27 17.43 -22.71
C GLY A 117 3.57 16.26 -21.76
N TYR A 118 2.76 15.21 -21.82
CA TYR A 118 3.01 13.95 -21.15
C TYR A 118 3.57 12.93 -22.15
N TYR A 119 4.75 12.39 -21.86
CA TYR A 119 5.49 11.43 -22.66
C TYR A 119 5.58 10.12 -21.86
N SER A 120 5.42 8.99 -22.53
CA SER A 120 5.50 7.67 -21.88
C SER A 120 5.94 6.64 -22.89
N ASN A 121 6.84 5.75 -22.48
CA ASN A 121 7.22 4.56 -23.23
C ASN A 121 7.26 3.36 -22.28
N GLY A 122 6.78 2.21 -22.76
CA GLY A 122 6.65 0.97 -22.00
C GLY A 122 6.80 -0.25 -22.91
N PRO A 123 6.76 -1.48 -22.37
CA PRO A 123 7.06 -2.71 -23.12
C PRO A 123 6.08 -2.94 -24.28
N ASP A 124 4.80 -2.63 -24.09
CA ASP A 124 3.74 -2.85 -25.09
C ASP A 124 3.30 -1.55 -25.81
N GLN A 125 4.15 -0.52 -25.80
CA GLN A 125 3.87 0.76 -26.45
C GLN A 125 4.78 0.96 -27.65
N ALA A 126 4.22 1.44 -28.77
CA ALA A 126 5.04 1.95 -29.86
C ALA A 126 5.90 3.10 -29.32
N ILE A 127 7.23 2.98 -29.47
CA ILE A 127 8.19 3.99 -29.02
C ILE A 127 7.80 5.33 -29.65
N SER A 128 7.69 6.35 -28.81
CA SER A 128 7.34 7.70 -29.23
C SER A 128 8.19 8.71 -28.49
N ASP A 129 8.69 9.68 -29.25
CA ASP A 129 9.29 10.90 -28.73
C ASP A 129 8.28 12.06 -28.74
N THR A 130 7.02 11.84 -29.12
CA THR A 130 5.92 12.81 -29.12
C THR A 130 5.06 12.67 -27.87
N PRO A 131 4.41 13.76 -27.41
CA PRO A 131 3.55 13.66 -26.23
C PRO A 131 2.35 12.73 -26.55
N ARG A 132 2.03 11.83 -25.61
CA ARG A 132 0.83 10.99 -25.67
C ARG A 132 -0.44 11.83 -25.54
N TYR A 133 -0.37 12.90 -24.74
CA TYR A 133 -1.40 13.93 -24.63
C TYR A 133 -0.79 15.19 -23.99
N VAL A 134 -1.57 16.27 -23.98
CA VAL A 134 -1.25 17.52 -23.28
C VAL A 134 -2.13 17.61 -22.03
N MET A 135 -1.50 17.73 -20.87
CA MET A 135 -2.17 17.84 -19.58
C MET A 135 -2.86 19.19 -19.41
N SER A 136 -3.94 19.22 -18.65
CA SER A 136 -4.68 20.45 -18.33
C SER A 136 -4.98 20.53 -16.84
N SER A 137 -4.80 21.71 -16.25
CA SER A 137 -5.16 21.97 -14.84
C SER A 137 -6.66 21.80 -14.56
N ASP A 138 -7.48 21.92 -15.59
CA ASP A 138 -8.93 21.77 -15.50
C ASP A 138 -9.37 20.31 -15.59
N ASN A 139 -8.48 19.41 -16.02
CA ASN A 139 -8.74 17.97 -16.05
C ASN A 139 -8.38 17.35 -14.70
N PRO A 140 -9.35 16.81 -13.93
CA PRO A 140 -9.06 16.20 -12.63
C PRO A 140 -8.08 15.02 -12.70
N ARG A 141 -7.95 14.36 -13.87
CA ARG A 141 -6.97 13.27 -14.04
C ARG A 141 -5.52 13.73 -14.12
N ASP A 142 -5.28 15.02 -14.33
CA ASP A 142 -3.93 15.59 -14.43
C ASP A 142 -3.52 16.31 -13.13
N GLU A 143 -4.38 16.28 -12.11
CA GLU A 143 -4.15 16.97 -10.84
C GLU A 143 -2.86 16.54 -10.13
N TRP A 144 -2.48 15.25 -10.25
CA TRP A 144 -1.24 14.72 -9.69
C TRP A 144 0.00 15.50 -10.15
N PHE A 145 0.03 15.94 -11.42
CA PHE A 145 1.16 16.65 -12.02
C PHE A 145 1.30 18.05 -11.43
N PHE A 146 0.22 18.83 -11.48
CA PHE A 146 0.22 20.21 -11.00
C PHE A 146 0.40 20.29 -9.49
N GLN A 147 -0.21 19.37 -8.73
CA GLN A 147 0.01 19.31 -7.28
C GLN A 147 1.45 18.95 -6.94
N THR A 148 2.00 17.89 -7.55
CA THR A 148 3.37 17.45 -7.27
C THR A 148 4.37 18.56 -7.57
N LEU A 149 4.20 19.29 -8.69
CA LEU A 149 5.04 20.44 -9.02
C LEU A 149 4.96 21.59 -8.00
N GLN A 150 3.87 21.75 -7.25
CA GLN A 150 3.76 22.81 -6.25
C GLN A 150 4.36 22.42 -4.89
N THR A 151 4.65 21.14 -4.67
CA THR A 151 5.22 20.66 -3.42
C THR A 151 6.74 20.88 -3.32
N ASP A 152 7.23 21.06 -2.09
CA ASP A 152 8.67 21.13 -1.80
C ASP A 152 9.31 19.74 -1.75
N THR A 153 8.52 18.69 -1.51
CA THR A 153 8.99 17.30 -1.54
C THR A 153 9.45 16.94 -2.96
N PRO A 154 10.69 16.46 -3.16
CA PRO A 154 11.25 16.26 -4.50
C PRO A 154 10.62 15.10 -5.28
N TYR A 155 9.77 14.29 -4.64
CA TYR A 155 9.06 13.21 -5.29
C TYR A 155 7.72 12.91 -4.61
N ALA A 156 6.82 12.27 -5.33
CA ALA A 156 5.58 11.70 -4.84
C ALA A 156 5.46 10.23 -5.28
N ILE A 157 4.91 9.39 -4.41
CA ILE A 157 4.55 8.01 -4.76
C ILE A 157 3.06 7.86 -4.54
N ASN A 158 2.35 7.46 -5.58
CA ASN A 158 0.90 7.33 -5.56
C ASN A 158 0.44 6.08 -6.31
N VAL A 159 -0.81 5.70 -6.12
CA VAL A 159 -1.41 4.60 -6.86
C VAL A 159 -2.50 5.18 -7.75
N ASP A 160 -2.39 4.94 -9.06
CA ASP A 160 -3.36 5.42 -10.03
C ASP A 160 -3.38 4.58 -11.31
N ARG A 161 -4.43 4.76 -12.11
CA ARG A 161 -4.55 4.14 -13.42
C ARG A 161 -3.72 4.89 -14.45
N SER A 162 -2.94 4.13 -15.20
CA SER A 162 -2.26 4.63 -16.39
C SER A 162 -3.26 5.25 -17.37
N VAL A 163 -3.03 6.50 -17.73
CA VAL A 163 -3.77 7.19 -18.79
C VAL A 163 -3.53 6.57 -20.17
N VAL A 164 -2.43 5.83 -20.34
CA VAL A 164 -2.05 5.18 -21.61
C VAL A 164 -2.60 3.75 -21.68
N THR A 165 -2.50 2.98 -20.60
CA THR A 165 -2.83 1.52 -20.59
C THR A 165 -4.05 1.16 -19.76
N GLY A 166 -4.55 2.04 -18.89
CA GLY A 166 -5.65 1.77 -17.96
C GLY A 166 -5.28 0.90 -16.74
N GLU A 167 -4.06 0.34 -16.75
CA GLU A 167 -3.54 -0.51 -15.69
C GLU A 167 -3.31 0.29 -14.40
N LEU A 168 -3.62 -0.34 -13.27
CA LEU A 168 -3.36 0.22 -11.96
C LEU A 168 -1.88 0.07 -11.61
N LYS A 169 -1.19 1.18 -11.34
CA LYS A 169 0.25 1.21 -11.07
C LYS A 169 0.56 2.00 -9.81
N VAL A 170 1.66 1.61 -9.16
CA VAL A 170 2.36 2.44 -8.17
C VAL A 170 3.31 3.35 -8.94
N TRP A 171 3.02 4.64 -8.97
CA TRP A 171 3.76 5.67 -9.69
C TRP A 171 4.85 6.29 -8.82
N PHE A 172 6.00 6.56 -9.43
CA PHE A 172 7.15 7.21 -8.81
C PHE A 172 7.42 8.53 -9.51
N ASN A 173 6.80 9.61 -9.05
CA ASN A 173 6.88 10.92 -9.68
C ASN A 173 8.01 11.72 -9.07
N VAL A 174 9.07 12.02 -9.82
CA VAL A 174 10.22 12.78 -9.32
C VAL A 174 10.31 14.11 -10.05
N GLN A 175 10.48 15.19 -9.28
CA GLN A 175 10.64 16.52 -9.84
C GLN A 175 12.00 16.69 -10.51
N VAL A 176 11.98 17.20 -11.74
CA VAL A 176 13.18 17.71 -12.41
C VAL A 176 13.36 19.17 -11.99
N ARG A 177 14.50 19.48 -11.37
CA ARG A 177 14.79 20.81 -10.84
C ARG A 177 16.08 21.36 -11.43
N ASP A 178 16.06 22.66 -11.75
CA ASP A 178 17.22 23.46 -12.07
C ASP A 178 17.25 24.65 -11.11
N GLY A 179 17.98 24.48 -10.01
CA GLY A 179 17.85 25.32 -8.82
C GLY A 179 16.43 25.25 -8.24
N GLU A 180 15.82 26.43 -8.03
CA GLU A 180 14.44 26.56 -7.52
C GLU A 180 13.37 26.31 -8.60
N ARG A 181 13.76 26.30 -9.88
CA ARG A 181 12.84 26.13 -11.00
C ARG A 181 12.54 24.65 -11.20
N ARG A 182 11.24 24.33 -11.23
CA ARG A 182 10.73 22.97 -11.44
C ARG A 182 10.38 22.83 -12.92
N LEU A 183 11.16 22.04 -13.65
CA LEU A 183 11.07 21.92 -15.11
C LEU A 183 10.02 20.91 -15.56
N GLY A 184 9.62 20.01 -14.67
CA GLY A 184 8.70 18.93 -14.98
C GLY A 184 8.81 17.79 -13.98
N LEU A 185 8.16 16.67 -14.30
CA LEU A 185 8.25 15.42 -13.57
C LEU A 185 8.76 14.32 -14.50
N VAL A 186 9.59 13.42 -13.99
CA VAL A 186 9.94 12.17 -14.66
C VAL A 186 9.81 11.03 -13.68
N GLY A 187 9.71 9.81 -14.19
CA GLY A 187 9.55 8.67 -13.32
C GLY A 187 9.25 7.37 -14.01
N SER A 188 8.81 6.43 -13.20
CA SER A 188 8.40 5.08 -13.60
C SER A 188 7.08 4.72 -12.90
N GLY A 189 6.50 3.59 -13.26
CA GLY A 189 5.40 2.97 -12.55
C GLY A 189 5.57 1.46 -12.51
N ILE A 190 5.21 0.84 -11.39
CA ILE A 190 5.17 -0.62 -11.24
C ILE A 190 3.72 -1.06 -11.28
N ALA A 191 3.38 -2.04 -12.12
CA ALA A 191 2.05 -2.63 -12.14
C ALA A 191 1.66 -3.14 -10.73
N LEU A 192 0.50 -2.70 -10.21
CA LEU A 192 0.09 -3.04 -8.84
C LEU A 192 -0.07 -4.56 -8.67
N LYS A 193 -0.48 -5.27 -9.72
CA LYS A 193 -0.59 -6.73 -9.70
C LYS A 193 0.78 -7.40 -9.49
N ALA A 194 1.78 -7.04 -10.31
CA ALA A 194 3.15 -7.55 -10.14
C ALA A 194 3.70 -7.15 -8.77
N PHE A 195 3.43 -5.92 -8.34
CA PHE A 195 3.81 -5.43 -7.01
C PHE A 195 3.22 -6.28 -5.87
N LEU A 196 1.95 -6.69 -6.00
CA LEU A 196 1.31 -7.58 -5.04
C LEU A 196 1.93 -8.97 -5.11
N GLU A 197 2.04 -9.58 -6.29
CA GLU A 197 2.54 -10.95 -6.47
C GLU A 197 4.00 -11.14 -6.02
N ASP A 198 4.87 -10.17 -6.35
CA ASP A 198 6.30 -10.28 -6.09
C ASP A 198 6.69 -9.86 -4.67
N PHE A 199 5.93 -8.95 -4.05
CA PHE A 199 6.38 -8.28 -2.82
C PHE A 199 5.44 -8.47 -1.62
N ILE A 200 4.20 -8.89 -1.82
CA ILE A 200 3.24 -9.16 -0.75
C ILE A 200 2.79 -10.62 -0.91
N GLU A 201 2.98 -11.45 0.12
CA GLU A 201 2.34 -12.78 0.10
C GLU A 201 0.82 -12.60 0.21
N ALA A 202 0.17 -12.38 -0.93
CA ALA A 202 -1.27 -12.44 -1.06
C ALA A 202 -1.68 -13.89 -0.76
N ASN A 203 -2.62 -14.07 0.16
CA ASN A 203 -3.24 -15.36 0.52
C ASN A 203 -2.52 -16.16 1.63
N LYS A 204 -2.34 -15.55 2.80
CA LYS A 204 -2.26 -16.32 4.05
C LYS A 204 -3.62 -16.43 4.69
N VAL A 205 -4.08 -17.65 4.94
CA VAL A 205 -5.36 -17.92 5.61
C VAL A 205 -5.39 -17.18 6.95
N GLY A 206 -6.38 -16.32 7.14
CA GLY A 206 -6.61 -15.59 8.39
C GLY A 206 -5.87 -14.25 8.56
N VAL A 207 -5.06 -13.81 7.58
CA VAL A 207 -4.45 -12.47 7.60
C VAL A 207 -4.52 -11.81 6.23
N GLU A 208 -5.05 -10.59 6.19
CA GLU A 208 -5.02 -9.72 5.02
C GLU A 208 -4.05 -8.57 5.24
N SER A 209 -3.15 -8.35 4.28
CA SER A 209 -2.16 -7.28 4.33
C SER A 209 -2.60 -6.12 3.45
N MET A 210 -2.43 -4.90 3.95
CA MET A 210 -2.70 -3.69 3.21
C MET A 210 -1.68 -2.60 3.55
N VAL A 211 -1.48 -1.66 2.65
CA VAL A 211 -0.68 -0.45 2.87
C VAL A 211 -1.62 0.72 2.99
N LEU A 212 -1.44 1.53 4.04
CA LEU A 212 -2.25 2.70 4.32
C LEU A 212 -1.40 3.96 4.27
N ASP A 213 -1.99 5.08 3.86
CA ASP A 213 -1.41 6.40 4.09
C ASP A 213 -1.65 6.90 5.53
N ALA A 214 -1.19 8.11 5.83
CA ALA A 214 -1.36 8.72 7.16
C ALA A 214 -2.82 9.07 7.51
N TYR A 215 -3.71 9.13 6.52
CA TYR A 215 -5.12 9.49 6.65
C TYR A 215 -6.05 8.27 6.68
N GLY A 216 -5.52 7.08 6.42
CA GLY A 216 -6.27 5.83 6.38
C GLY A 216 -6.79 5.46 5.00
N SER A 217 -6.34 6.13 3.94
CA SER A 217 -6.58 5.69 2.57
C SER A 217 -5.79 4.41 2.30
N ILE A 218 -6.45 3.44 1.68
CA ILE A 218 -5.83 2.15 1.32
C ILE A 218 -5.06 2.34 0.02
N LEU A 219 -3.73 2.26 0.06
CA LEU A 219 -2.87 2.40 -1.11
C LEU A 219 -2.64 1.07 -1.83
N VAL A 220 -2.56 -0.03 -1.07
CA VAL A 220 -2.29 -1.36 -1.60
C VAL A 220 -3.18 -2.36 -0.89
N HIS A 221 -3.88 -3.19 -1.65
CA HIS A 221 -4.81 -4.20 -1.15
C HIS A 221 -4.98 -5.34 -2.17
N PRO A 222 -5.12 -6.62 -1.74
CA PRO A 222 -5.39 -7.74 -2.65
C PRO A 222 -6.65 -7.53 -3.50
N ASN A 223 -7.72 -7.05 -2.88
CA ASN A 223 -8.89 -6.52 -3.59
C ASN A 223 -8.63 -5.09 -4.09
N GLN A 224 -8.35 -4.95 -5.39
CA GLN A 224 -8.04 -3.66 -6.02
C GLN A 224 -9.19 -2.64 -5.97
N ASN A 225 -10.43 -3.07 -5.76
CA ASN A 225 -11.58 -2.16 -5.64
C ASN A 225 -11.55 -1.33 -4.34
N LEU A 226 -10.75 -1.74 -3.36
CA LEU A 226 -10.57 -1.02 -2.11
C LEU A 226 -9.41 -0.03 -2.16
N VAL A 227 -8.64 0.00 -3.25
CA VAL A 227 -7.50 0.91 -3.42
C VAL A 227 -7.99 2.32 -3.72
N THR A 228 -7.50 3.28 -2.95
CA THR A 228 -7.70 4.71 -3.15
C THR A 228 -6.74 5.20 -4.23
N LEU A 229 -7.28 5.77 -5.30
CA LEU A 229 -6.49 6.36 -6.39
C LEU A 229 -6.11 7.80 -6.02
N ASN A 230 -4.85 8.20 -6.28
CA ASN A 230 -4.34 9.56 -6.02
C ASN A 230 -4.67 10.08 -4.60
N ALA A 231 -4.46 9.24 -3.57
CA ALA A 231 -4.81 9.52 -2.17
C ALA A 231 -4.13 10.79 -1.59
N GLU A 232 -3.04 11.24 -2.20
CA GLU A 232 -2.35 12.49 -1.88
C GLU A 232 -3.17 13.73 -2.25
N THR A 233 -4.05 13.62 -3.25
CA THR A 233 -4.92 14.71 -3.72
C THR A 233 -6.20 14.76 -2.88
N ALA A 234 -6.80 15.95 -2.75
CA ALA A 234 -8.06 16.10 -2.03
C ALA A 234 -9.23 15.34 -2.70
N ARG A 235 -9.24 15.25 -4.03
CA ARG A 235 -10.28 14.58 -4.81
C ARG A 235 -10.15 13.05 -4.81
N GLY A 236 -8.93 12.54 -4.70
CA GLY A 236 -8.68 11.09 -4.67
C GLY A 236 -9.17 10.40 -3.39
N ARG A 237 -9.22 11.13 -2.27
CA ARG A 237 -9.64 10.55 -0.98
C ARG A 237 -11.13 10.22 -0.95
N SER A 238 -11.44 8.97 -0.66
CA SER A 238 -12.80 8.48 -0.43
C SER A 238 -12.90 7.68 0.86
N LEU A 239 -14.05 7.80 1.55
CA LEU A 239 -14.38 6.94 2.69
C LEU A 239 -14.60 5.49 2.27
N SER A 240 -15.10 5.24 1.05
CA SER A 240 -15.35 3.87 0.56
C SER A 240 -14.09 3.05 0.30
N THR A 241 -12.95 3.72 0.15
CA THR A 241 -11.62 3.11 -0.05
C THR A 241 -10.66 3.45 1.11
N SER A 242 -11.22 3.91 2.24
CA SER A 242 -10.48 4.17 3.46
C SER A 242 -10.81 3.11 4.50
N VAL A 243 -9.79 2.61 5.19
CA VAL A 243 -9.98 1.68 6.32
C VAL A 243 -10.90 2.28 7.38
N LEU A 244 -10.90 3.61 7.54
CA LEU A 244 -11.75 4.29 8.53
C LEU A 244 -13.23 4.29 8.13
N GLY A 245 -13.54 4.25 6.83
CA GLY A 245 -14.91 4.18 6.32
C GLY A 245 -15.41 2.76 6.11
N LEU A 246 -14.50 1.77 6.03
CA LEU A 246 -14.85 0.34 5.97
C LEU A 246 -15.14 -0.28 7.34
N LEU A 247 -14.89 0.45 8.44
CA LEU A 247 -15.22 -0.01 9.79
C LEU A 247 -16.66 0.34 10.13
N ASP A 248 -17.47 -0.66 10.44
CA ASP A 248 -18.87 -0.48 10.86
C ASP A 248 -19.01 0.27 12.20
N ASP A 249 -18.00 0.13 13.07
CA ASP A 249 -17.98 0.74 14.40
C ASP A 249 -17.20 2.07 14.41
N LEU A 250 -17.91 3.15 14.72
CA LEU A 250 -17.34 4.49 14.88
C LEU A 250 -16.28 4.55 16.00
N SER A 251 -16.44 3.74 17.06
CA SER A 251 -15.48 3.68 18.16
C SER A 251 -14.16 3.05 17.68
N ALA A 252 -14.23 1.97 16.89
CA ALA A 252 -13.08 1.34 16.24
C ALA A 252 -12.39 2.28 15.25
N ALA A 253 -13.15 3.00 14.41
CA ALA A 253 -12.60 3.98 13.48
C ALA A 253 -11.86 5.12 14.21
N THR A 254 -12.41 5.58 15.33
CA THR A 254 -11.78 6.61 16.18
C THR A 254 -10.50 6.10 16.82
N ALA A 255 -10.51 4.88 17.38
CA ALA A 255 -9.33 4.26 17.97
C ALA A 255 -8.22 4.06 16.92
N LEU A 256 -8.57 3.59 15.72
CA LEU A 256 -7.61 3.40 14.64
C LEU A 256 -7.00 4.75 14.19
N ARG A 257 -7.81 5.79 14.02
CA ARG A 257 -7.35 7.14 13.69
C ARG A 257 -6.35 7.67 14.72
N GLN A 258 -6.54 7.37 16.01
CA GLN A 258 -5.60 7.76 17.07
C GLN A 258 -4.32 6.91 17.07
N ALA A 259 -4.40 5.63 16.71
CA ALA A 259 -3.27 4.71 16.67
C ALA A 259 -2.34 4.93 15.46
N MET A 260 -2.87 5.36 14.31
CA MET A 260 -2.11 5.52 13.07
C MET A 260 -0.93 6.50 13.16
N PRO A 261 -1.07 7.73 13.71
CA PRO A 261 0.06 8.64 13.89
C PRO A 261 1.16 8.08 14.80
N ILE A 262 0.78 7.26 15.78
CA ILE A 262 1.72 6.60 16.68
C ILE A 262 2.54 5.59 15.85
N ALA A 263 1.86 4.71 15.10
CA ALA A 263 2.47 3.72 14.22
C ALA A 263 3.45 4.34 13.19
N ALA A 264 3.08 5.48 12.61
CA ALA A 264 3.91 6.21 11.64
C ALA A 264 5.21 6.77 12.25
N ARG A 265 5.19 7.18 13.53
CA ARG A 265 6.33 7.83 14.20
C ARG A 265 7.43 6.87 14.65
N ARG A 266 7.12 5.64 15.06
CA ARG A 266 8.19 4.67 15.42
C ARG A 266 8.64 3.88 14.20
N ARG A 267 9.43 4.54 13.35
CA ARG A 267 10.38 3.84 12.46
C ARG A 267 11.31 2.99 13.33
N GLY A 268 11.03 1.68 13.44
CA GLY A 268 12.03 0.69 13.89
C GLY A 268 11.96 0.13 15.32
N ARG A 269 10.90 0.33 16.11
CA ARG A 269 10.72 -0.39 17.40
C ARG A 269 9.27 -0.40 17.88
N TRP A 270 8.66 -1.59 18.01
CA TRP A 270 7.30 -1.72 18.57
C TRP A 270 7.19 -2.85 19.59
N ARG A 271 7.07 -2.45 20.86
CA ARG A 271 6.44 -3.24 21.92
C ARG A 271 4.92 -2.99 21.89
N ARG A 272 4.19 -4.12 21.85
CA ARG A 272 2.82 -4.43 22.34
C ARG A 272 1.86 -3.24 22.55
N TYR A 273 0.81 -3.17 21.72
CA TYR A 273 -0.50 -2.66 22.15
C TYR A 273 -1.59 -3.58 21.61
N VAL A 274 -2.28 -4.22 22.55
CA VAL A 274 -3.43 -5.10 22.35
C VAL A 274 -4.66 -4.26 22.66
N SER A 275 -5.48 -3.96 21.64
CA SER A 275 -6.88 -3.64 21.85
C SER A 275 -7.70 -4.80 21.30
N ARG A 276 -8.46 -5.42 22.21
CA ARG A 276 -9.23 -6.63 22.04
C ARG A 276 -10.27 -6.43 20.92
N TRP A 277 -10.01 -6.96 19.73
CA TRP A 277 -10.99 -7.05 18.64
C TRP A 277 -11.76 -8.37 18.82
N THR A 278 -13.02 -8.30 19.21
CA THR A 278 -13.94 -9.43 19.16
C THR A 278 -14.59 -9.43 17.78
N ALA A 279 -14.33 -10.47 16.98
CA ALA A 279 -14.98 -10.65 15.69
C ALA A 279 -16.52 -10.71 15.86
N PRO A 280 -17.30 -10.12 14.94
CA PRO A 280 -18.75 -10.29 14.93
C PRO A 280 -19.12 -11.75 14.56
N PRO A 281 -20.29 -12.24 15.02
CA PRO A 281 -20.73 -13.61 14.74
C PRO A 281 -21.07 -13.80 13.26
N ASP A 282 -20.58 -14.92 12.71
CA ASP A 282 -20.85 -15.44 11.38
C ASP A 282 -22.36 -15.66 11.19
N TYR A 283 -22.96 -14.95 10.23
CA TYR A 283 -24.32 -15.20 9.75
C TYR A 283 -24.22 -15.89 8.38
N SER A 284 -23.89 -17.17 8.40
CA SER A 284 -24.15 -18.09 7.30
C SER A 284 -25.47 -18.84 7.58
N ARG A 285 -26.45 -18.63 6.70
CA ARG A 285 -27.56 -19.56 6.43
C ARG A 285 -27.24 -20.29 5.13
#